data_AF-A0A931NAA6-F1
#
_entry.id   AF-A0A931NAA6-F1
#
_cell.length_a   1.000
_cell.length_b   1.000
_cell.length_c   1.000
_cell.angle_alpha   90.00
_cell.angle_beta   90.00
_cell.angle_gamma   90.00
#
_symmetry.space_group_name_H-M   'P 1'
#
loop_
_entity.id
_entity.type
_entity.pdbx_description
1 polymer ?
#
loop_
_entity_poly.entity_id
_entity_poly.type
_entity_poly.pdbx_seq_one_letter_code
_entity_poly.pdbx_strand_id
1 'polypeptide(L)'
;MTRLNQNKTPLFDALKAYIDHKVVPFHVPSHKQGRGIKELTDYLGERLFQMDVNGMEDLDYANNPTGVILEAEKLMANAFGAQHAYFLVNGSTAGVQAMIMSACEPGD
;
A
#
# COMPACT_ATOMS: atom_id res chain seq x y z
N MET A 1 16.34 10.80 -18.58
CA MET A 1 15.48 9.77 -17.96
C MET A 1 14.16 9.74 -18.70
N THR A 2 13.71 8.58 -19.16
CA THR A 2 12.39 8.44 -19.80
C THR A 2 11.31 8.71 -18.76
N ARG A 3 10.38 9.63 -19.05
CA ARG A 3 9.26 9.94 -18.15
C ARG A 3 8.34 8.72 -18.09
N LEU A 4 8.06 8.22 -16.90
CA LEU A 4 7.13 7.10 -16.72
C LEU A 4 5.69 7.55 -17.00
N ASN A 5 4.81 6.62 -17.36
CA ASN A 5 3.40 6.91 -17.56
C ASN A 5 2.70 7.13 -16.21
N GLN A 6 2.41 8.39 -15.89
CA GLN A 6 1.80 8.81 -14.63
C GLN A 6 0.27 8.58 -14.57
N ASN A 7 -0.35 8.02 -15.60
CA ASN A 7 -1.76 7.60 -15.57
C ASN A 7 -1.96 6.16 -15.07
N LYS A 8 -0.88 5.46 -14.67
CA LYS A 8 -0.97 4.12 -14.08
C LYS A 8 -1.21 4.21 -12.58
N THR A 9 -1.97 3.26 -12.04
CA THR A 9 -2.21 3.15 -10.59
C THR A 9 -1.94 1.75 -10.08
N PRO A 10 -0.68 1.23 -10.14
CA PRO A 10 -0.40 -0.19 -9.98
C PRO A 10 -1.01 -0.82 -8.72
N LEU A 11 -0.81 -0.19 -7.56
CA LEU A 11 -1.35 -0.66 -6.29
C LEU A 11 -2.89 -0.67 -6.26
N PHE A 12 -3.53 0.39 -6.76
CA PHE A 12 -4.99 0.47 -6.77
C PHE A 12 -5.62 -0.45 -7.82
N ASP A 13 -4.98 -0.61 -8.98
CA ASP A 13 -5.39 -1.53 -10.03
C ASP A 13 -5.30 -2.98 -9.55
N ALA A 14 -4.23 -3.34 -8.84
CA ALA A 14 -4.08 -4.66 -8.23
C ALA A 14 -5.16 -4.92 -7.17
N LEU A 15 -5.46 -3.95 -6.32
CA LEU A 15 -6.50 -4.08 -5.30
C LEU A 15 -7.90 -4.24 -5.92
N LYS A 16 -8.23 -3.47 -6.96
CA LYS A 16 -9.50 -3.65 -7.70
C LYS A 16 -9.58 -5.05 -8.32
N ALA A 17 -8.52 -5.51 -8.97
CA ALA A 17 -8.46 -6.84 -9.58
C ALA A 17 -8.66 -7.94 -8.53
N TYR A 18 -8.03 -7.83 -7.37
CA TYR A 18 -8.22 -8.76 -6.24
C TYR A 18 -9.70 -8.84 -5.82
N ILE A 19 -10.38 -7.70 -5.71
CA ILE A 19 -11.79 -7.65 -5.34
C ILE A 19 -12.67 -8.25 -6.45
N ASP A 20 -12.39 -7.90 -7.72
CA ASP A 20 -13.16 -8.37 -8.88
C ASP A 20 -12.99 -9.86 -9.14
N HIS A 21 -11.84 -10.44 -8.75
CA HIS A 21 -11.59 -11.88 -8.75
C HIS A 21 -12.37 -12.64 -7.67
N LYS A 22 -13.09 -11.95 -6.79
CA LYS A 22 -13.91 -12.56 -5.72
C LYS A 22 -13.12 -13.55 -4.86
N VAL A 23 -11.89 -13.20 -4.52
CA VAL A 23 -11.01 -14.03 -3.69
C VAL A 23 -11.69 -14.35 -2.36
N VAL A 24 -11.67 -15.62 -1.97
CA VAL A 24 -12.23 -16.09 -0.69
C VAL A 24 -11.19 -15.91 0.43
N PRO A 25 -11.40 -15.00 1.39
CA PRO A 25 -10.40 -14.67 2.39
C PRO A 25 -10.38 -15.70 3.52
N PHE A 26 -9.42 -16.62 3.50
CA PHE A 26 -9.09 -17.43 4.67
C PHE A 26 -8.06 -16.75 5.59
N HIS A 27 -7.33 -15.77 5.06
CA HIS A 27 -6.33 -14.99 5.79
C HIS A 27 -6.92 -13.87 6.68
N VAL A 28 -6.08 -13.17 7.45
CA VAL A 28 -6.45 -11.89 8.08
C VAL A 28 -6.75 -10.82 7.00
N PRO A 29 -7.55 -9.78 7.30
CA PRO A 29 -8.26 -9.52 8.57
C PRO A 29 -9.41 -10.49 8.91
N SER A 30 -9.79 -10.57 10.19
CA SER A 30 -10.80 -11.52 10.68
C SER A 30 -12.24 -11.17 10.28
N HIS A 31 -12.54 -9.93 9.90
CA HIS A 31 -13.87 -9.53 9.47
C HIS A 31 -14.27 -10.08 8.09
N LYS A 32 -13.35 -10.75 7.38
CA LYS A 32 -13.58 -11.48 6.13
C LYS A 32 -14.34 -10.65 5.08
N GLN A 33 -13.76 -9.53 4.68
CA GLN A 33 -14.36 -8.58 3.73
C GLN A 33 -15.70 -7.98 4.22
N GLY A 34 -15.89 -7.89 5.54
CA GLY A 34 -17.06 -7.23 6.16
C GLY A 34 -18.12 -8.21 6.66
N ARG A 35 -18.06 -9.49 6.26
CA ARG A 35 -19.02 -10.53 6.67
C ARG A 35 -19.10 -10.72 8.19
N GLY A 36 -17.99 -10.51 8.90
CA GLY A 36 -17.92 -10.62 10.37
C GLY A 36 -18.40 -9.38 11.13
N ILE A 37 -18.65 -8.24 10.47
CA ILE A 37 -18.99 -6.95 11.08
C ILE A 37 -20.10 -6.25 10.28
N LYS A 38 -21.22 -6.94 10.07
CA LYS A 38 -22.27 -6.51 9.13
C LYS A 38 -22.79 -5.09 9.42
N GLU A 39 -23.05 -4.74 10.67
CA GLU A 39 -23.56 -3.40 11.03
C GLU A 39 -22.63 -2.28 10.54
N LEU A 40 -21.33 -2.39 10.83
CA LEU A 40 -20.34 -1.41 10.40
C LEU A 40 -20.14 -1.43 8.88
N THR A 41 -20.24 -2.60 8.26
CA THR A 41 -20.16 -2.78 6.80
C THR A 41 -21.31 -2.09 6.09
N ASP A 42 -22.54 -2.24 6.59
CA ASP A 42 -23.72 -1.58 6.03
C ASP A 42 -23.62 -0.06 6.17
N TYR A 43 -23.03 0.44 7.27
CA TYR A 43 -22.88 1.87 7.54
C TYR A 43 -21.78 2.54 6.70
N LEU A 44 -20.59 1.94 6.61
CA LEU A 44 -19.43 2.52 5.90
C LEU A 44 -19.31 2.09 4.43
N GLY A 45 -19.99 1.00 4.06
CA GLY A 45 -19.99 0.44 2.72
C GLY A 45 -19.10 -0.80 2.55
N GLU A 46 -19.60 -1.76 1.78
CA GLU A 46 -18.95 -3.06 1.55
C GLU A 46 -17.56 -2.93 0.90
N ARG A 47 -17.42 -2.03 -0.07
CA ARG A 47 -16.18 -1.84 -0.82
C ARG A 47 -15.00 -1.44 0.08
N LEU A 48 -15.25 -0.67 1.14
CA LEU A 48 -14.21 -0.29 2.10
C LEU A 48 -13.62 -1.53 2.77
N PHE A 49 -14.45 -2.46 3.24
CA PHE A 49 -13.99 -3.69 3.88
C PHE A 49 -13.43 -4.72 2.90
N GLN A 50 -13.85 -4.68 1.63
CA GLN A 50 -13.23 -5.50 0.58
C GLN A 50 -11.81 -5.03 0.24
N MET A 51 -11.53 -3.73 0.43
CA MET A 51 -10.20 -3.14 0.25
C MET A 51 -9.27 -3.33 1.45
N ASP A 52 -9.80 -3.69 2.63
CA ASP A 52 -9.00 -4.03 3.81
C ASP A 52 -8.46 -5.46 3.70
N VAL A 53 -7.24 -5.57 3.17
CA VAL A 53 -6.56 -6.82 2.86
C VAL A 53 -5.12 -6.77 3.34
N ASN A 54 -4.58 -7.93 3.70
CA ASN A 54 -3.19 -8.04 4.12
C ASN A 54 -2.23 -8.15 2.92
N GLY A 55 -0.94 -7.93 3.18
CA GLY A 55 0.12 -8.21 2.21
C GLY A 55 0.15 -9.68 1.79
N MET A 56 0.27 -9.90 0.49
CA MET A 56 0.37 -11.18 -0.20
C MET A 56 1.09 -10.98 -1.53
N GLU A 57 1.55 -12.04 -2.18
CA GLU A 57 2.36 -11.94 -3.41
C GLU A 57 1.74 -11.02 -4.48
N ASP A 58 0.42 -11.12 -4.71
CA ASP A 58 -0.31 -10.33 -5.71
C ASP A 58 -0.48 -8.84 -5.33
N LEU A 59 -0.39 -8.49 -4.04
CA LEU A 59 -0.59 -7.13 -3.51
C LEU A 59 0.67 -6.51 -2.89
N ASP A 60 1.76 -7.28 -2.87
CA ASP A 60 3.05 -6.93 -2.29
C ASP A 60 3.07 -6.84 -0.75
N TYR A 61 4.27 -6.66 -0.20
CA TYR A 61 4.51 -6.49 1.23
C TYR A 61 5.11 -5.10 1.49
N ALA A 62 4.37 -4.24 2.20
CA ALA A 62 4.74 -2.83 2.39
C ALA A 62 6.09 -2.61 3.09
N ASN A 63 6.55 -3.58 3.90
CA ASN A 63 7.85 -3.50 4.59
C ASN A 63 9.05 -3.89 3.72
N ASN A 64 8.82 -4.55 2.58
CA ASN A 64 9.86 -4.89 1.61
C ASN A 64 9.23 -5.02 0.21
N PRO A 65 8.89 -3.89 -0.42
CA PRO A 65 8.12 -3.91 -1.65
C PRO A 65 8.96 -4.43 -2.81
N THR A 66 8.42 -5.40 -3.54
CA THR A 66 9.08 -6.02 -4.72
C THR A 66 8.19 -6.05 -5.95
N GLY A 67 6.89 -5.79 -5.81
CA GLY A 67 5.88 -5.82 -6.85
C GLY A 67 5.15 -4.47 -6.99
N VAL A 68 3.83 -4.50 -6.86
CA VAL A 68 2.95 -3.36 -7.21
C VAL A 68 3.18 -2.11 -6.35
N ILE A 69 3.65 -2.26 -5.11
CA ILE A 69 4.01 -1.13 -4.25
C ILE A 69 5.30 -0.49 -4.79
N LEU A 70 6.32 -1.29 -5.12
CA LEU A 70 7.58 -0.79 -5.68
C LEU A 70 7.38 -0.09 -7.03
N GLU A 71 6.47 -0.58 -7.87
CA GLU A 71 6.10 0.11 -9.11
C GLU A 71 5.47 1.48 -8.85
N ALA A 72 4.58 1.58 -7.86
CA ALA A 72 3.97 2.85 -7.47
C ALA A 72 5.00 3.82 -6.87
N GLU A 73 5.94 3.34 -6.06
CA GLU A 73 7.05 4.13 -5.52
C GLU A 73 7.97 4.67 -6.63
N LYS A 74 8.27 3.87 -7.67
CA LYS A 74 9.04 4.34 -8.84
C LYS A 74 8.30 5.43 -9.63
N LEU A 75 6.98 5.31 -9.77
CA LEU A 75 6.16 6.36 -10.40
C LEU A 75 6.24 7.67 -9.59
N MET A 76 6.13 7.59 -8.26
CA MET A 76 6.25 8.72 -7.34
C MET A 76 7.64 9.37 -7.44
N ALA A 77 8.72 8.58 -7.37
CA ALA A 77 10.09 9.09 -7.49
C ALA A 77 10.29 9.85 -8.82
N ASN A 78 9.80 9.28 -9.93
CA ASN A 78 9.86 9.91 -11.25
C ASN A 78 9.05 11.22 -11.32
N ALA A 79 7.88 11.27 -10.70
CA ALA A 79 7.02 12.45 -10.69
C ALA A 79 7.65 13.64 -9.95
N PHE A 80 8.37 13.36 -8.85
CA PHE A 80 9.00 14.38 -8.00
C PHE A 80 10.48 14.62 -8.32
N GLY A 81 11.05 13.92 -9.30
CA GLY A 81 12.47 14.06 -9.67
C GLY A 81 13.43 13.53 -8.59
N ALA A 82 12.98 12.61 -7.75
CA ALA A 82 13.79 11.98 -6.72
C ALA A 82 14.48 10.71 -7.25
N GLN A 83 15.56 10.28 -6.59
CA GLN A 83 16.19 8.98 -6.90
C GLN A 83 15.32 7.80 -6.42
N HIS A 84 14.71 7.95 -5.25
CA HIS A 84 13.82 6.98 -4.62
C HIS A 84 12.64 7.70 -3.95
N ALA A 85 11.54 6.97 -3.78
CA ALA A 85 10.41 7.38 -2.96
C ALA A 85 9.97 6.16 -2.13
N TYR A 86 9.46 6.43 -0.94
CA TYR A 86 8.97 5.39 -0.02
C TYR A 86 7.57 5.78 0.44
N PHE A 87 6.65 4.81 0.48
CA PHE A 87 5.30 5.04 1.00
C PHE A 87 5.26 4.83 2.51
N LEU A 88 4.66 5.80 3.22
CA LEU A 88 4.58 5.83 4.68
C LEU A 88 3.12 5.85 5.12
N VAL A 89 2.75 4.97 6.04
CA VAL A 89 1.38 4.90 6.60
C VAL A 89 1.23 5.63 7.93
N ASN A 90 2.34 6.03 8.56
CA ASN A 90 2.38 6.68 9.88
C ASN A 90 2.75 8.17 9.81
N GLY A 91 2.41 8.82 8.69
CA GLY A 91 2.67 10.24 8.46
C GLY A 91 4.16 10.62 8.33
N SER A 92 4.42 11.92 8.22
CA SER A 92 5.78 12.45 8.01
C SER A 92 6.71 12.24 9.21
N THR A 93 6.18 12.20 10.44
CA THR A 93 6.97 11.92 11.65
C THR A 93 7.76 10.62 11.53
N ALA A 94 7.11 9.54 11.09
CA ALA A 94 7.77 8.26 10.88
C ALA A 94 8.86 8.34 9.79
N GLY A 95 8.63 9.14 8.74
CA GLY A 95 9.61 9.38 7.68
C GLY A 95 10.85 10.14 8.17
N VAL A 96 10.66 11.20 8.97
CA VAL A 96 11.76 11.96 9.57
C VAL A 96 12.56 11.10 10.53
N GLN A 97 11.88 10.30 11.36
CA GLN A 97 12.54 9.35 12.26
C GLN A 97 13.36 8.32 11.49
N ALA A 98 12.80 7.71 10.44
CA ALA A 98 13.51 6.75 9.60
C ALA A 98 14.72 7.39 8.89
N MET A 99 14.58 8.62 8.39
CA MET A 99 15.68 9.37 7.79
C MET A 99 16.82 9.62 8.78
N ILE A 100 16.52 10.12 9.99
CA ILE A 100 17.54 10.38 11.01
C ILE A 100 18.21 9.07 11.44
N MET A 101 17.43 8.03 11.76
CA MET A 101 17.98 6.75 12.22
C MET A 101 18.77 5.99 11.14
N SER A 102 18.58 6.30 9.86
CA SER A 102 19.33 5.67 8.76
C SER A 102 20.58 6.45 8.35
N ALA A 103 20.63 7.75 8.62
CA ALA A 103 21.71 8.63 8.18
C ALA A 103 22.66 9.07 9.30
N CYS A 104 22.25 8.99 10.57
CA CYS A 104 22.99 9.49 11.72
C CYS A 104 23.32 8.38 12.74
N GLU A 105 24.42 8.53 13.45
CA GLU A 105 24.86 7.72 14.59
C GLU A 105 24.72 8.47 15.93
N PRO A 106 24.73 7.78 17.08
CA PRO A 106 24.75 8.43 18.38
C PRO A 106 25.97 9.35 18.54
N GLY A 107 25.74 10.66 18.59
CA GLY A 107 26.78 11.67 18.80
C GLY A 107 27.08 12.56 17.59
N ASP A 108 26.42 12.33 16.45
CA ASP A 108 26.39 13.28 15.32
C ASP A 108 25.74 14.62 15.67
#